data_AF-A0A1Y1IAM3-F1
#
_entry.id   AF-A0A1Y1IAM3-F1
#
_cell.length_a   1.000
_cell.length_b   1.000
_cell.length_c   1.000
_cell.angle_alpha   90.00
_cell.angle_beta   90.00
_cell.angle_gamma   90.00
#
_symmetry.space_group_name_H-M   'P 1'
#
loop_
_entity.id
_entity.type
_entity.pdbx_description
1 polymer ?
#
loop_
_entity_poly.entity_id
_entity_poly.type
_entity_poly.pdbx_seq_one_letter_code
_entity_poly.pdbx_strand_id
1 'polypeptide(L)'
;MEFKPVGSTGFFFAGFQNEKEGVAHASYLAITSLAASKSVAIFTLREEGTGEKLLRCFMENLPRSQDPRGNERPSIIGPDPLLTPSLAGLVNYARASENFRQLIRGADDLLPSLQLLFLDEVVKKIPSHAFVNAQEKVARLLLALVLHKDSQEWAIGTGYLGLLASIFQRASRTQADQISGGAVMTCLVVLLRLCGALHLVDTLKGAGMPSLLEPYASLLNSHCPGLWEELLATLARRPSKIPYVSEISRKAVWKHAKAKLLGLPTVCSWEGCSKTADDDQGTSCNSKEHQKLHWRTHKKHCLPENAAPSQAQ
;
A
#
# COMPACT_ATOMS: atom_id res chain seq x y z
N MET A 1 -23.80 34.70 -8.80
CA MET A 1 -22.71 33.69 -8.81
C MET A 1 -23.24 32.49 -9.58
N GLU A 2 -22.94 32.44 -10.88
CA GLU A 2 -23.32 31.32 -11.75
C GLU A 2 -22.25 30.23 -11.64
N PHE A 3 -22.67 29.03 -11.25
CA PHE A 3 -21.82 27.84 -11.36
C PHE A 3 -21.72 27.46 -12.83
N LYS A 4 -20.60 27.79 -13.46
CA LYS A 4 -20.25 27.19 -14.75
C LYS A 4 -19.97 25.70 -14.54
N PRO A 5 -20.64 24.79 -15.27
CA PRO A 5 -20.30 23.38 -15.23
C PRO A 5 -18.85 23.22 -15.70
N VAL A 6 -18.02 22.64 -14.83
CA VAL A 6 -16.68 22.19 -15.20
C VAL A 6 -16.85 21.18 -16.33
N GLY A 7 -16.22 21.46 -17.48
CA GLY A 7 -16.34 20.64 -18.67
C GLY A 7 -16.10 19.17 -18.33
N SER A 8 -17.14 18.35 -18.51
CA SER A 8 -17.05 16.90 -18.48
C SER A 8 -16.04 16.51 -19.56
N THR A 9 -14.83 16.13 -19.14
CA THR A 9 -13.89 15.41 -19.98
C THR A 9 -14.54 14.08 -20.32
N GLY A 10 -15.28 14.07 -21.43
CA GLY A 10 -15.88 12.86 -21.98
C GLY A 10 -14.77 11.88 -22.30
N PHE A 11 -14.57 10.89 -21.42
CA PHE A 11 -13.81 9.70 -21.74
C PHE A 11 -14.60 8.93 -22.80
N PHE A 12 -14.37 9.27 -24.07
CA PHE A 12 -14.88 8.48 -25.18
C PHE A 12 -14.17 7.12 -25.19
N PHE A 13 -14.87 6.08 -24.78
CA PHE A 13 -14.44 4.68 -24.86
C PHE A 13 -14.51 4.18 -26.31
N ALA A 14 -13.76 4.79 -27.21
CA ALA A 14 -13.65 4.37 -28.60
C ALA A 14 -12.69 3.17 -28.70
N GLY A 15 -13.17 1.96 -28.36
CA GLY A 15 -12.31 0.77 -28.46
C GLY A 15 -12.90 -0.58 -28.05
N PHE A 16 -14.09 -0.66 -27.45
CA PHE A 16 -14.68 -1.96 -27.10
C PHE A 16 -15.37 -2.60 -28.32
N GLN A 17 -15.10 -3.89 -28.53
CA GLN A 17 -15.74 -4.66 -29.61
C GLN A 17 -17.22 -4.95 -29.31
N ASN A 18 -17.58 -4.92 -28.02
CA ASN A 18 -18.93 -5.18 -27.53
C ASN A 18 -19.27 -4.23 -26.38
N GLU A 19 -20.49 -3.69 -26.38
CA GLU A 19 -21.04 -2.85 -25.30
C GLU A 19 -20.89 -3.53 -23.92
N LYS A 20 -21.04 -4.86 -23.87
CA LYS A 20 -20.87 -5.65 -22.63
C LYS A 20 -19.46 -5.55 -22.04
N GLU A 21 -18.43 -5.56 -22.89
CA GLU A 21 -17.03 -5.42 -22.44
C GLU A 21 -16.77 -4.02 -21.90
N GLY A 22 -17.33 -3.00 -22.55
CA GLY A 22 -17.23 -1.62 -22.08
C GLY A 22 -17.89 -1.42 -20.72
N VAL A 23 -19.09 -1.97 -20.52
CA VAL A 23 -19.78 -1.93 -19.22
C VAL A 23 -19.02 -2.70 -18.15
N ALA A 24 -18.47 -3.89 -18.47
CA ALA A 24 -17.67 -4.67 -17.53
C ALA A 24 -16.40 -3.92 -17.12
N HIS A 25 -15.70 -3.33 -18.08
CA HIS A 25 -14.51 -2.51 -17.82
C HIS A 25 -14.82 -1.27 -16.98
N ALA A 26 -15.86 -0.52 -17.32
CA ALA A 26 -16.29 0.66 -16.55
C ALA A 26 -16.68 0.27 -15.11
N SER A 27 -17.41 -0.83 -14.95
CA SER A 27 -17.79 -1.37 -13.63
C SER A 27 -16.56 -1.77 -12.81
N TYR A 28 -15.57 -2.38 -13.45
CA TYR A 28 -14.30 -2.75 -12.83
C TYR A 28 -13.48 -1.54 -12.36
N LEU A 29 -13.39 -0.50 -13.19
CA LEU A 29 -12.75 0.76 -12.80
C LEU A 29 -13.50 1.43 -11.64
N ALA A 30 -14.83 1.45 -11.69
CA ALA A 30 -15.65 2.02 -10.65
C ALA A 30 -15.46 1.28 -9.32
N ILE A 31 -15.53 -0.05 -9.32
CA ILE A 31 -15.44 -0.84 -8.08
C ILE A 31 -14.05 -0.71 -7.43
N THR A 32 -12.98 -0.75 -8.22
CA THR A 32 -11.60 -0.59 -7.71
C THR A 32 -11.34 0.82 -7.17
N SER A 33 -11.93 1.84 -7.81
CA SER A 33 -11.83 3.24 -7.36
C SER A 33 -12.65 3.49 -6.11
N LEU A 34 -13.90 3.00 -6.05
CA LEU A 34 -14.78 3.14 -4.90
C LEU A 34 -14.28 2.34 -3.69
N ALA A 35 -13.61 1.20 -3.92
CA ALA A 35 -12.92 0.43 -2.88
C ALA A 35 -11.78 1.22 -2.22
N ALA A 36 -11.39 2.38 -2.75
CA ALA A 36 -10.60 3.32 -1.98
C ALA A 36 -11.32 3.61 -0.65
N SER A 37 -12.64 3.76 -0.57
CA SER A 37 -13.33 3.86 0.73
C SER A 37 -13.34 2.51 1.46
N LYS A 38 -12.85 2.47 2.71
CA LYS A 38 -12.87 1.25 3.54
C LYS A 38 -14.29 0.70 3.70
N SER A 39 -15.27 1.58 3.93
CA SER A 39 -16.67 1.17 4.09
C SER A 39 -17.23 0.53 2.83
N VAL A 40 -16.87 1.05 1.66
CA VAL A 40 -17.28 0.46 0.37
C VAL A 40 -16.57 -0.87 0.16
N ALA A 41 -15.25 -0.95 0.39
CA ALA A 41 -14.51 -2.19 0.26
C ALA A 41 -15.07 -3.30 1.16
N ILE A 42 -15.38 -2.99 2.43
CA ILE A 42 -16.03 -3.92 3.36
C ILE A 42 -17.42 -4.29 2.86
N PHE A 43 -18.23 -3.31 2.44
CA PHE A 43 -19.57 -3.56 1.92
C PHE A 43 -19.56 -4.52 0.73
N THR A 44 -18.64 -4.32 -0.22
CA THR A 44 -18.47 -5.23 -1.37
C THR A 44 -18.10 -6.65 -0.93
N LEU A 45 -17.31 -6.81 0.13
CA LEU A 45 -16.87 -8.10 0.64
C LEU A 45 -17.88 -8.78 1.57
N ARG A 46 -19.09 -8.22 1.78
CA ARG A 46 -20.11 -8.84 2.64
C ARG A 46 -20.75 -10.08 2.02
N GLU A 47 -20.86 -10.12 0.70
CA GLU A 47 -21.44 -11.25 -0.01
C GLU A 47 -20.42 -12.39 -0.12
N GLU A 48 -20.85 -13.59 0.23
CA GLU A 48 -20.03 -14.80 0.20
C GLU A 48 -19.49 -15.06 -1.23
N GLY A 49 -18.20 -15.40 -1.33
CA GLY A 49 -17.54 -15.65 -2.61
C GLY A 49 -17.13 -14.39 -3.39
N THR A 50 -17.55 -13.18 -3.00
CA THR A 50 -17.20 -11.96 -3.73
C THR A 50 -15.71 -11.64 -3.61
N GLY A 51 -15.09 -11.91 -2.47
CA GLY A 51 -13.65 -11.72 -2.28
C GLY A 51 -12.82 -12.59 -3.25
N GLU A 52 -13.19 -13.86 -3.39
CA GLU A 52 -12.53 -14.84 -4.25
C GLU A 52 -12.70 -14.48 -5.72
N LYS A 53 -13.91 -14.06 -6.12
CA LYS A 53 -14.19 -13.58 -7.48
C LYS A 53 -13.36 -12.35 -7.81
N LEU A 54 -13.27 -11.38 -6.89
CA LEU A 54 -12.46 -10.18 -7.06
C LEU A 54 -10.97 -10.50 -7.16
N LEU A 55 -10.44 -11.31 -6.23
CA LEU A 55 -9.03 -11.71 -6.24
C LEU A 55 -8.67 -12.44 -7.54
N ARG A 56 -9.51 -13.39 -7.97
CA ARG A 56 -9.34 -14.09 -9.24
C ARG A 56 -9.35 -13.11 -10.42
N CYS A 57 -10.32 -12.20 -10.47
CA CYS A 57 -10.40 -11.19 -11.52
C CYS A 57 -9.14 -10.31 -11.57
N PHE A 58 -8.62 -9.88 -10.41
CA PHE A 58 -7.38 -9.12 -10.34
C PHE A 58 -6.19 -9.92 -10.86
N MET A 59 -6.07 -11.19 -10.46
CA MET A 59 -5.00 -12.08 -10.88
C MET A 59 -5.04 -12.43 -12.36
N GLU A 60 -6.22 -12.66 -12.95
CA GLU A 60 -6.39 -12.93 -14.38
C GLU A 60 -6.00 -11.73 -15.25
N ASN A 61 -6.17 -10.50 -14.74
CA ASN A 61 -5.82 -9.27 -15.46
C ASN A 61 -4.32 -8.90 -15.36
N LEU A 62 -3.59 -9.39 -14.35
CA LEU A 62 -2.15 -9.14 -14.23
C LEU A 62 -1.34 -9.66 -15.44
N PRO A 63 -1.44 -10.93 -15.87
CA PRO A 63 -0.68 -11.45 -17.01
C PRO A 63 -1.20 -10.92 -18.36
N ARG A 64 -2.52 -10.68 -18.49
CA ARG A 64 -3.11 -10.10 -19.72
C ARG A 64 -2.50 -8.75 -20.08
N SER A 65 -2.11 -7.99 -19.08
CA SER A 65 -1.42 -6.71 -19.30
C SER A 65 0.03 -6.81 -19.80
N GLN A 66 0.62 -8.01 -19.80
CA GLN A 66 2.03 -8.24 -20.14
C GLN A 66 2.23 -8.69 -21.60
N ASP A 67 1.17 -9.18 -22.26
CA ASP A 67 1.23 -9.64 -23.64
C ASP A 67 0.33 -8.82 -24.59
N PRO A 68 0.83 -7.66 -25.06
CA PRO A 68 0.11 -6.87 -26.06
C PRO A 68 0.07 -7.53 -27.45
N ARG A 69 0.78 -8.65 -27.67
CA ARG A 69 0.88 -9.30 -28.99
C ARG A 69 -0.05 -10.52 -29.14
N GLY A 70 -0.55 -11.08 -28.04
CA GLY A 70 -1.48 -12.20 -28.06
C GLY A 70 -2.84 -11.89 -28.69
N ASN A 71 -3.19 -10.61 -28.83
CA ASN A 71 -4.34 -10.17 -29.62
C ASN A 71 -3.82 -9.61 -30.94
N GLU A 72 -4.15 -10.26 -32.06
CA GLU A 72 -3.76 -9.91 -33.44
C GLU A 72 -4.16 -8.49 -33.90
N ARG A 73 -4.77 -7.68 -33.03
CA ARG A 73 -5.12 -6.30 -33.31
C ARG A 73 -4.48 -5.38 -32.28
N PRO A 74 -3.56 -4.49 -32.69
CA PRO A 74 -3.08 -3.44 -31.81
C PRO A 74 -4.28 -2.59 -31.39
N SER A 75 -4.64 -2.67 -30.10
CA SER A 75 -5.54 -1.68 -29.51
C SER A 75 -4.91 -0.31 -29.74
N ILE A 76 -5.64 0.59 -30.38
CA ILE A 76 -5.25 1.99 -30.54
C ILE A 76 -5.03 2.64 -29.15
N ILE A 77 -5.63 2.05 -28.11
CA ILE A 77 -5.55 2.47 -26.72
C ILE A 77 -4.44 1.67 -26.00
N GLY A 78 -3.18 1.91 -26.35
CA GLY A 78 -2.01 1.59 -25.52
C GLY A 78 -1.99 0.21 -24.83
N PRO A 79 -1.25 0.07 -23.72
CA PRO A 79 -1.23 -1.16 -22.91
C PRO A 79 -2.52 -1.29 -22.11
N ASP A 80 -2.77 -2.53 -21.69
CA ASP A 80 -3.99 -2.94 -20.99
C ASP A 80 -4.38 -1.96 -19.85
N PRO A 81 -5.52 -1.25 -19.97
CA PRO A 81 -6.01 -0.32 -18.96
C PRO A 81 -6.30 -0.99 -17.61
N LEU A 82 -6.30 -2.32 -17.53
CA LEU A 82 -6.67 -3.08 -16.33
C LEU A 82 -5.53 -3.29 -15.35
N LEU A 83 -4.24 -3.17 -15.71
CA LEU A 83 -3.13 -3.44 -14.79
C LEU A 83 -3.19 -2.56 -13.53
N THR A 84 -3.26 -1.24 -13.72
CA THR A 84 -3.24 -0.29 -12.61
C THR A 84 -4.49 -0.41 -11.72
N PRO A 85 -5.71 -0.52 -12.26
CA PRO A 85 -6.91 -0.80 -11.48
C PRO A 85 -6.87 -2.13 -10.72
N SER A 86 -6.33 -3.20 -11.32
CA SER A 86 -6.18 -4.51 -10.65
C SER A 86 -5.29 -4.41 -9.41
N LEU A 87 -4.13 -3.80 -9.56
CA LEU A 87 -3.22 -3.57 -8.44
C LEU A 87 -3.82 -2.62 -7.41
N ALA A 88 -4.56 -1.59 -7.83
CA ALA A 88 -5.27 -0.70 -6.92
C ALA A 88 -6.37 -1.42 -6.12
N GLY A 89 -7.13 -2.32 -6.77
CA GLY A 89 -8.10 -3.19 -6.13
C GLY A 89 -7.45 -4.06 -5.05
N LEU A 90 -6.38 -4.80 -5.40
CA LEU A 90 -5.63 -5.61 -4.44
C LEU A 90 -5.20 -4.81 -3.21
N VAL A 91 -4.60 -3.62 -3.40
CA VAL A 91 -4.19 -2.73 -2.31
C VAL A 91 -5.38 -2.33 -1.43
N ASN A 92 -6.46 -1.88 -2.06
CA ASN A 92 -7.63 -1.33 -1.39
C ASN A 92 -8.33 -2.38 -0.52
N TYR A 93 -8.59 -3.56 -1.08
CA TYR A 93 -9.26 -4.65 -0.37
C TYR A 93 -8.35 -5.29 0.69
N ALA A 94 -7.06 -5.49 0.41
CA ALA A 94 -6.09 -6.01 1.40
C ALA A 94 -5.99 -5.10 2.63
N ARG A 95 -6.02 -3.77 2.42
CA ARG A 95 -6.03 -2.79 3.49
C ARG A 95 -7.34 -2.79 4.29
N ALA A 96 -8.47 -3.02 3.63
CA ALA A 96 -9.79 -2.90 4.25
C ALA A 96 -10.21 -4.14 5.06
N SER A 97 -9.80 -5.34 4.64
CA SER A 97 -10.36 -6.61 5.13
C SER A 97 -9.30 -7.65 5.46
N GLU A 98 -9.40 -8.22 6.68
CA GLU A 98 -8.61 -9.38 7.09
C GLU A 98 -8.93 -10.62 6.26
N ASN A 99 -10.22 -10.90 6.02
CA ASN A 99 -10.64 -12.03 5.18
C ASN A 99 -10.02 -11.94 3.78
N PHE A 100 -9.96 -10.73 3.19
CA PHE A 100 -9.33 -10.57 1.88
C PHE A 100 -7.81 -10.81 1.92
N ARG A 101 -7.14 -10.45 3.02
CA ARG A 101 -5.73 -10.83 3.21
C ARG A 101 -5.56 -12.33 3.36
N GLN A 102 -6.48 -13.03 4.03
CA GLN A 102 -6.45 -14.50 4.07
C GLN A 102 -6.63 -15.13 2.68
N LEU A 103 -7.48 -14.55 1.83
CA LEU A 103 -7.59 -14.97 0.43
C LEU A 103 -6.28 -14.76 -0.34
N ILE A 104 -5.65 -13.60 -0.19
CA ILE A 104 -4.30 -13.33 -0.74
C ILE A 104 -3.29 -14.39 -0.26
N ARG A 105 -3.37 -14.79 1.02
CA ARG A 105 -2.48 -15.82 1.59
C ARG A 105 -2.66 -17.20 0.98
N GLY A 106 -3.88 -17.52 0.54
CA GLY A 106 -4.19 -18.79 -0.15
C GLY A 106 -3.99 -18.75 -1.66
N ALA A 107 -3.55 -17.63 -2.23
CA ALA A 107 -3.34 -17.47 -3.67
C ALA A 107 -1.86 -17.60 -4.04
N ASP A 108 -1.39 -18.84 -4.17
CA ASP A 108 0.03 -19.17 -4.42
C ASP A 108 0.59 -18.50 -5.69
N ASP A 109 -0.25 -18.29 -6.70
CA ASP A 109 0.16 -17.67 -7.97
C ASP A 109 0.28 -16.14 -7.92
N LEU A 110 -0.17 -15.48 -6.85
CA LEU A 110 -0.17 -14.02 -6.79
C LEU A 110 1.25 -13.46 -6.75
N LEU A 111 2.12 -14.01 -5.89
CA LEU A 111 3.50 -13.53 -5.78
C LEU A 111 4.28 -13.73 -7.10
N PRO A 112 4.28 -14.92 -7.73
CA PRO A 112 4.87 -15.11 -9.05
C PRO A 112 4.32 -14.10 -10.07
N SER A 113 3.00 -13.90 -10.12
CA SER A 113 2.38 -12.94 -11.05
C SER A 113 2.87 -11.50 -10.84
N LEU A 114 3.07 -11.08 -9.58
CA LEU A 114 3.64 -9.78 -9.26
C LEU A 114 5.12 -9.70 -9.64
N GLN A 115 5.89 -10.77 -9.46
CA GLN A 115 7.31 -10.83 -9.81
C GLN A 115 7.52 -10.73 -11.32
N LEU A 116 6.65 -11.35 -12.13
CA LEU A 116 6.69 -11.26 -13.59
C LEU A 116 6.66 -9.80 -14.10
N LEU A 117 5.95 -8.90 -13.41
CA LEU A 117 5.90 -7.47 -13.76
C LEU A 117 7.28 -6.80 -13.73
N PHE A 118 8.23 -7.35 -12.98
CA PHE A 118 9.57 -6.80 -12.81
C PHE A 118 10.63 -7.45 -13.71
N LEU A 119 10.25 -8.37 -14.60
CA LEU A 119 11.17 -8.97 -15.58
C LEU A 119 11.51 -7.99 -16.71
N ASP A 120 12.76 -8.02 -17.19
CA ASP A 120 13.26 -7.05 -18.19
C ASP A 120 12.46 -7.08 -19.49
N GLU A 121 12.03 -8.27 -19.91
CA GLU A 121 11.20 -8.51 -21.09
C GLU A 121 9.77 -7.97 -20.95
N VAL A 122 9.21 -7.95 -19.73
CA VAL A 122 7.87 -7.41 -19.45
C VAL A 122 7.95 -5.89 -19.35
N VAL A 123 8.93 -5.36 -18.61
CA VAL A 123 9.15 -3.92 -18.46
C VAL A 123 9.34 -3.22 -19.79
N LYS A 124 10.04 -3.84 -20.76
CA LYS A 124 10.20 -3.30 -22.12
C LYS A 124 8.90 -3.19 -22.92
N LYS A 125 7.86 -3.95 -22.55
CA LYS A 125 6.55 -3.96 -23.23
C LYS A 125 5.55 -2.98 -22.59
N ILE A 126 5.74 -2.65 -21.30
CA ILE A 126 4.87 -1.75 -20.57
C ILE A 126 5.42 -0.31 -20.67
N PRO A 127 4.61 0.69 -21.06
CA PRO A 127 4.99 2.09 -21.03
C PRO A 127 5.44 2.53 -19.66
N SER A 128 6.46 3.38 -19.64
CA SER A 128 7.14 3.81 -18.42
C SER A 128 6.18 4.34 -17.36
N HIS A 129 5.19 5.16 -17.72
CA HIS A 129 4.22 5.71 -16.77
C HIS A 129 3.33 4.62 -16.12
N ALA A 130 2.89 3.63 -16.90
CA ALA A 130 2.08 2.52 -16.41
C ALA A 130 2.92 1.58 -15.52
N PHE A 131 4.17 1.32 -15.91
CA PHE A 131 5.09 0.54 -15.09
C PHE A 131 5.39 1.21 -13.75
N VAL A 132 5.66 2.53 -13.74
CA VAL A 132 5.89 3.30 -12.52
C VAL A 132 4.68 3.24 -11.60
N ASN A 133 3.47 3.42 -12.15
CA ASN A 133 2.24 3.27 -11.38
C ASN A 133 2.11 1.85 -10.81
N ALA A 134 2.42 0.81 -11.60
CA ALA A 134 2.41 -0.57 -11.13
C ALA A 134 3.39 -0.78 -9.97
N GLN A 135 4.64 -0.29 -10.08
CA GLN A 135 5.63 -0.34 -9.01
C GLN A 135 5.13 0.32 -7.73
N GLU A 136 4.51 1.50 -7.82
CA GLU A 136 3.94 2.17 -6.66
C GLU A 136 2.80 1.36 -6.04
N LYS A 137 1.92 0.75 -6.84
CA LYS A 137 0.83 -0.08 -6.31
C LYS A 137 1.34 -1.37 -5.68
N VAL A 138 2.35 -2.03 -6.25
CA VAL A 138 3.00 -3.20 -5.61
C VAL A 138 3.63 -2.78 -4.27
N ALA A 139 4.35 -1.65 -4.23
CA ALA A 139 4.89 -1.14 -2.97
C ALA A 139 3.79 -0.85 -1.93
N ARG A 140 2.65 -0.31 -2.36
CA ARG A 140 1.49 -0.08 -1.47
C ARG A 140 0.82 -1.37 -1.03
N LEU A 141 0.84 -2.42 -1.84
CA LEU A 141 0.32 -3.73 -1.46
C LEU A 141 1.20 -4.34 -0.38
N LEU A 142 2.53 -4.30 -0.56
CA LEU A 142 3.50 -4.68 0.47
C LEU A 142 3.22 -3.93 1.77
N LEU A 143 3.02 -2.61 1.68
CA LEU A 143 2.70 -1.78 2.83
C LEU A 143 1.38 -2.19 3.51
N ALA A 144 0.31 -2.45 2.75
CA ALA A 144 -0.94 -2.95 3.31
C ALA A 144 -0.71 -4.26 4.08
N LEU A 145 0.03 -5.21 3.50
CA LEU A 145 0.32 -6.51 4.13
C LEU A 145 1.18 -6.38 5.40
N VAL A 146 2.17 -5.48 5.44
CA VAL A 146 3.03 -5.33 6.63
C VAL A 146 2.45 -4.40 7.70
N LEU A 147 1.38 -3.66 7.41
CA LEU A 147 0.71 -2.84 8.43
C LEU A 147 -0.13 -3.70 9.38
N HIS A 148 -0.65 -4.83 8.90
CA HIS A 148 -1.54 -5.73 9.62
C HIS A 148 -0.80 -6.96 10.15
N LYS A 149 -1.01 -7.29 11.44
CA LYS A 149 -0.27 -8.37 12.12
C LYS A 149 -0.55 -9.75 11.51
N ASP A 150 -1.77 -9.99 11.05
CA ASP A 150 -2.23 -11.27 10.48
C ASP A 150 -1.54 -11.65 9.15
N SER A 151 -0.86 -10.70 8.50
CA SER A 151 -0.16 -10.91 7.23
C SER A 151 1.35 -10.65 7.28
N GLN A 152 1.89 -10.12 8.37
CA GLN A 152 3.31 -9.74 8.48
C GLN A 152 4.27 -10.92 8.30
N GLU A 153 4.17 -11.93 9.16
CA GLU A 153 5.07 -13.09 9.13
C GLU A 153 4.93 -13.87 7.83
N TRP A 154 3.70 -14.06 7.36
CA TRP A 154 3.43 -14.72 6.09
C TRP A 154 4.06 -13.98 4.91
N ALA A 155 3.93 -12.65 4.84
CA ALA A 155 4.50 -11.88 3.74
C ALA A 155 6.04 -12.01 3.70
N ILE A 156 6.69 -11.99 4.88
CA ILE A 156 8.14 -12.21 4.98
C ILE A 156 8.49 -13.63 4.50
N GLY A 157 7.83 -14.65 5.06
CA GLY A 157 8.13 -16.06 4.79
C GLY A 157 7.85 -16.49 3.34
N THR A 158 6.90 -15.86 2.68
CA THR A 158 6.52 -16.19 1.28
C THR A 158 7.45 -15.54 0.25
N GLY A 159 8.30 -14.59 0.66
CA GLY A 159 9.29 -13.98 -0.24
C GLY A 159 8.88 -12.61 -0.83
N TYR A 160 7.91 -11.91 -0.22
CA TYR A 160 7.55 -10.54 -0.64
C TYR A 160 8.70 -9.53 -0.45
N LEU A 161 9.72 -9.86 0.36
CA LEU A 161 10.97 -9.10 0.41
C LEU A 161 11.69 -9.08 -0.94
N GLY A 162 11.55 -10.14 -1.75
CA GLY A 162 12.09 -10.20 -3.11
C GLY A 162 11.48 -9.14 -4.02
N LEU A 163 10.17 -8.90 -3.94
CA LEU A 163 9.50 -7.81 -4.67
C LEU A 163 10.02 -6.44 -4.26
N LEU A 164 10.27 -6.24 -2.97
CA LEU A 164 10.84 -5.00 -2.45
C LEU A 164 12.24 -4.76 -3.03
N ALA A 165 13.07 -5.80 -3.09
CA ALA A 165 14.38 -5.74 -3.75
C ALA A 165 14.27 -5.47 -5.26
N SER A 166 13.30 -6.08 -5.96
CA SER A 166 13.04 -5.80 -7.38
C SER A 166 12.65 -4.34 -7.63
N ILE A 167 11.87 -3.72 -6.73
CA ILE A 167 11.53 -2.29 -6.81
C ILE A 167 12.78 -1.42 -6.68
N PHE A 168 13.65 -1.70 -5.69
CA PHE A 168 14.90 -0.97 -5.54
C PHE A 168 15.86 -1.17 -6.70
N GLN A 169 16.00 -2.40 -7.19
CA GLN A 169 16.83 -2.71 -8.36
C GLN A 169 16.44 -1.86 -9.56
N ARG A 170 15.14 -1.75 -9.82
CA ARG A 170 14.61 -0.93 -10.90
C ARG A 170 14.88 0.54 -10.66
N ALA A 171 14.60 1.04 -9.46
CA ALA A 171 14.85 2.42 -9.10
C ALA A 171 16.33 2.81 -9.27
N SER A 172 17.28 1.94 -8.89
CA SER A 172 18.72 2.16 -9.06
C SER A 172 19.16 2.24 -10.52
N ARG A 173 18.50 1.52 -11.44
CA ARG A 173 18.83 1.55 -12.89
C ARG A 173 18.32 2.81 -13.57
N THR A 174 17.16 3.31 -13.16
CA THR A 174 16.63 4.61 -13.60
C THR A 174 17.36 5.74 -12.87
N GLN A 175 18.57 6.08 -13.31
CA GLN A 175 19.34 7.22 -12.79
C GLN A 175 18.74 8.61 -13.10
N ALA A 176 17.61 8.67 -13.80
CA ALA A 176 17.01 9.91 -14.26
C ALA A 176 15.55 10.03 -13.81
N ASP A 177 15.28 11.15 -13.14
CA ASP A 177 13.98 11.76 -12.86
C ASP A 177 13.08 11.16 -11.76
N GLN A 178 12.38 12.10 -11.12
CA GLN A 178 11.50 12.04 -9.94
C GLN A 178 10.41 10.94 -9.95
N ILE A 179 10.35 10.13 -11.01
CA ILE A 179 9.24 9.29 -11.40
C ILE A 179 9.10 8.07 -10.46
N SER A 180 10.20 7.46 -9.97
CA SER A 180 10.13 6.27 -9.11
C SER A 180 10.08 6.57 -7.59
N GLY A 181 10.18 7.84 -7.20
CA GLY A 181 10.34 8.23 -5.79
C GLY A 181 9.20 7.74 -4.88
N GLY A 182 7.96 7.68 -5.39
CA GLY A 182 6.81 7.19 -4.62
C GLY A 182 6.93 5.72 -4.20
N ALA A 183 7.36 4.84 -5.11
CA ALA A 183 7.51 3.42 -4.83
C ALA A 183 8.67 3.17 -3.85
N VAL A 184 9.82 3.83 -4.06
CA VAL A 184 10.98 3.75 -3.17
C VAL A 184 10.61 4.19 -1.76
N MET A 185 10.03 5.39 -1.62
CA MET A 185 9.63 5.91 -0.31
C MET A 185 8.62 4.98 0.39
N THR A 186 7.68 4.39 -0.34
CA THR A 186 6.74 3.41 0.21
C THR A 186 7.47 2.15 0.70
N CYS A 187 8.47 1.65 -0.03
CA CYS A 187 9.32 0.54 0.40
C CYS A 187 10.14 0.88 1.66
N LEU A 188 10.62 2.11 1.81
CA LEU A 188 11.30 2.55 3.03
C LEU A 188 10.36 2.50 4.25
N VAL A 189 9.08 2.87 4.08
CA VAL A 189 8.07 2.74 5.13
C VAL A 189 7.86 1.27 5.49
N VAL A 190 7.81 0.37 4.50
CA VAL A 190 7.72 -1.08 4.71
C VAL A 190 8.89 -1.56 5.57
N LEU A 191 10.12 -1.21 5.22
CA LEU A 191 11.32 -1.62 5.97
C LEU A 191 11.32 -1.08 7.41
N LEU A 192 11.02 0.21 7.58
CA LEU A 192 10.91 0.82 8.91
C LEU A 192 9.82 0.15 9.76
N ARG A 193 8.70 -0.22 9.14
CA ARG A 193 7.60 -0.89 9.84
C ARG A 193 8.00 -2.29 10.27
N LEU A 194 8.62 -3.06 9.39
CA LEU A 194 9.10 -4.42 9.66
C LEU A 194 10.17 -4.44 10.76
N CYS A 195 11.16 -3.54 10.69
CA CYS A 195 12.20 -3.46 11.71
C CYS A 195 11.70 -2.90 13.05
N GLY A 196 10.67 -2.06 13.05
CA GLY A 196 9.99 -1.63 14.28
C GLY A 196 9.24 -2.76 15.00
N ALA A 197 8.98 -3.89 14.34
CA ALA A 197 8.33 -5.05 14.91
C ALA A 197 9.37 -6.08 15.39
N LEU A 198 9.86 -5.92 16.62
CA LEU A 198 10.95 -6.75 17.18
C LEU A 198 10.71 -8.27 17.12
N HIS A 199 9.45 -8.71 17.17
CA HIS A 199 9.09 -10.13 17.05
C HIS A 199 9.36 -10.71 15.64
N LEU A 200 9.47 -9.87 14.61
CA LEU A 200 9.75 -10.28 13.23
C LEU A 200 11.25 -10.36 12.91
N VAL A 201 12.13 -9.93 13.82
CA VAL A 201 13.57 -9.80 13.56
C VAL A 201 14.20 -11.12 13.10
N ASP A 202 13.87 -12.23 13.77
CA ASP A 202 14.44 -13.53 13.42
C ASP A 202 13.86 -14.04 12.09
N THR A 203 12.58 -13.79 11.82
CA THR A 203 11.92 -14.10 10.54
C THR A 203 12.57 -13.33 9.39
N LEU A 204 12.86 -12.03 9.57
CA LEU A 204 13.55 -11.20 8.57
C LEU A 204 14.96 -11.70 8.29
N LYS A 205 15.69 -12.16 9.31
CA LYS A 205 17.01 -12.79 9.13
C LYS A 205 16.92 -14.10 8.37
N GLY A 206 15.99 -14.98 8.77
CA GLY A 206 15.76 -16.27 8.12
C GLY A 206 15.39 -16.11 6.65
N ALA A 207 14.66 -15.05 6.31
CA ALA A 207 14.35 -14.68 4.93
C ALA A 207 15.51 -14.00 4.16
N GLY A 208 16.71 -13.88 4.75
CA GLY A 208 17.89 -13.34 4.09
C GLY A 208 17.82 -11.85 3.80
N MET A 209 17.01 -11.07 4.53
CA MET A 209 16.79 -9.64 4.27
C MET A 209 18.09 -8.81 4.14
N PRO A 210 19.13 -8.99 4.98
CA PRO A 210 20.39 -8.23 4.83
C PRO A 210 21.05 -8.47 3.47
N SER A 211 21.29 -9.73 3.11
CA SER A 211 21.96 -10.07 1.84
C SER A 211 21.13 -9.65 0.63
N LEU A 212 19.80 -9.72 0.75
CA LEU A 212 18.90 -9.32 -0.31
C LEU A 212 18.91 -7.81 -0.60
N LEU A 213 19.09 -6.98 0.44
CA LEU A 213 19.01 -5.52 0.34
C LEU A 213 20.36 -4.81 0.33
N GLU A 214 21.44 -5.50 0.67
CA GLU A 214 22.82 -4.98 0.67
C GLU A 214 23.22 -4.27 -0.64
N PRO A 215 22.88 -4.80 -1.84
CA PRO A 215 23.18 -4.11 -3.10
C PRO A 215 22.54 -2.72 -3.24
N TYR A 216 21.52 -2.42 -2.44
CA TYR A 216 20.76 -1.18 -2.48
C TYR A 216 21.05 -0.26 -1.29
N ALA A 217 22.03 -0.58 -0.44
CA ALA A 217 22.36 0.20 0.75
C ALA A 217 22.60 1.70 0.44
N SER A 218 23.27 2.01 -0.67
CA SER A 218 23.51 3.39 -1.11
C SER A 218 22.22 4.13 -1.48
N LEU A 219 21.28 3.46 -2.15
CA LEU A 219 19.96 4.01 -2.49
C LEU A 219 19.11 4.26 -1.23
N LEU A 220 19.15 3.32 -0.28
CA LEU A 220 18.45 3.47 1.00
C LEU A 220 18.97 4.69 1.76
N ASN A 221 20.30 4.82 1.86
CA ASN A 221 20.94 5.92 2.57
C ASN A 221 20.81 7.27 1.85
N SER A 222 20.66 7.30 0.53
CA SER A 222 20.39 8.56 -0.20
C SER A 222 19.00 9.12 0.09
N HIS A 223 18.01 8.26 0.35
CA HIS A 223 16.65 8.68 0.68
C HIS A 223 16.40 8.82 2.19
N CYS A 224 17.08 8.01 3.00
CA CYS A 224 16.96 8.00 4.44
C CYS A 224 18.34 7.72 5.05
N PRO A 225 19.18 8.76 5.26
CA PRO A 225 20.52 8.59 5.80
C PRO A 225 20.53 7.81 7.13
N GLY A 226 21.42 6.82 7.21
CA GLY A 226 21.58 5.96 8.39
C GLY A 226 20.56 4.82 8.49
N LEU A 227 19.65 4.69 7.51
CA LEU A 227 18.65 3.62 7.53
C LEU A 227 19.29 2.25 7.45
N TRP A 228 20.25 2.06 6.56
CA TRP A 228 20.88 0.76 6.37
C TRP A 228 21.55 0.25 7.65
N GLU A 229 22.30 1.12 8.31
CA GLU A 229 23.00 0.83 9.55
C GLU A 229 22.03 0.51 10.69
N GLU A 230 20.92 1.25 10.79
CA GLU A 230 19.85 0.99 11.78
C GLU A 230 19.15 -0.35 11.51
N LEU A 231 18.90 -0.69 10.23
CA LEU A 231 18.35 -1.99 9.86
C LEU A 231 19.27 -3.12 10.32
N LEU A 232 20.57 -3.02 10.03
CA LEU A 232 21.57 -4.01 10.45
C LEU A 232 21.70 -4.10 11.98
N ALA A 233 21.71 -2.97 12.69
CA ALA A 233 21.78 -2.93 14.14
C ALA A 233 20.54 -3.59 14.79
N THR A 234 19.35 -3.27 14.27
CA THR A 234 18.08 -3.84 14.71
C THR A 234 18.07 -5.35 14.52
N LEU A 235 18.48 -5.83 13.34
CA LEU A 235 18.59 -7.25 13.08
C LEU A 235 19.60 -7.89 14.01
N ALA A 236 20.77 -7.29 14.23
CA ALA A 236 21.77 -7.81 15.16
C ALA A 236 21.32 -7.80 16.64
N ARG A 237 20.12 -7.29 16.96
CA ARG A 237 19.62 -7.05 18.34
C ARG A 237 20.60 -6.23 19.17
N ARG A 238 21.42 -5.40 18.52
CA ARG A 238 22.35 -4.53 19.20
C ARG A 238 21.57 -3.28 19.62
N PRO A 239 21.66 -2.84 20.88
CA PRO A 239 21.12 -1.54 21.24
C PRO A 239 21.82 -0.50 20.37
N SER A 240 21.05 0.18 19.51
CA SER A 240 21.56 1.26 18.67
C SER A 240 21.97 2.39 19.62
N LYS A 241 23.27 2.47 19.93
CA LYS A 241 23.81 3.48 20.86
C LYS A 241 23.71 4.89 20.27
N ILE A 242 23.45 4.99 18.97
CA ILE A 242 23.26 6.23 18.22
C ILE A 242 22.07 5.97 17.30
N PRO A 243 20.98 6.76 17.35
CA PRO A 243 19.96 6.70 16.31
C PRO A 243 20.59 7.21 15.01
N TYR A 244 21.15 6.31 14.20
CA TYR A 244 21.78 6.64 12.93
C TYR A 244 20.78 7.25 11.95
N VAL A 245 19.52 6.82 12.03
CA VAL A 245 18.42 7.50 11.32
C VAL A 245 18.08 8.76 12.09
N SER A 246 18.38 9.92 11.50
CA SER A 246 17.95 11.19 12.06
C SER A 246 16.44 11.18 12.28
N GLU A 247 15.98 11.69 13.42
CA GLU A 247 14.54 11.79 13.70
C GLU A 247 13.80 12.55 12.59
N ILE A 248 14.51 13.46 11.92
CA ILE A 248 14.05 14.23 10.75
C ILE A 248 13.77 13.29 9.56
N SER A 249 14.70 12.40 9.20
CA SER A 249 14.54 11.42 8.12
C SER A 249 13.38 10.48 8.40
N ARG A 250 13.26 10.00 9.65
CA ARG A 250 12.13 9.17 10.07
C ARG A 250 10.80 9.92 9.94
N LYS A 251 10.74 11.16 10.41
CA LYS A 251 9.55 12.03 10.29
C LYS A 251 9.20 12.28 8.82
N ALA A 252 10.17 12.48 7.94
CA ALA A 252 9.92 12.68 6.51
C ALA A 252 9.33 11.44 5.84
N VAL A 253 9.90 10.25 6.10
CA VAL A 253 9.37 8.98 5.58
C VAL A 253 7.95 8.72 6.10
N TRP A 254 7.70 8.95 7.39
CA TRP A 254 6.34 8.83 7.94
C TRP A 254 5.39 9.92 7.44
N LYS A 255 5.86 11.13 7.18
CA LYS A 255 5.06 12.19 6.56
C LYS A 255 4.63 11.78 5.14
N HIS A 256 5.54 11.17 4.38
CA HIS A 256 5.21 10.59 3.08
C HIS A 256 4.18 9.47 3.20
N ALA A 257 4.41 8.53 4.13
CA ALA A 257 3.46 7.46 4.44
C ALA A 257 2.09 8.03 4.76
N LYS A 258 2.04 9.02 5.65
CA LYS A 258 0.81 9.71 6.05
C LYS A 258 0.11 10.33 4.85
N ALA A 259 0.79 11.14 4.04
CA ALA A 259 0.18 11.78 2.87
C ALA A 259 -0.37 10.77 1.84
N LYS A 260 0.24 9.58 1.71
CA LYS A 260 -0.16 8.57 0.72
C LYS A 260 -1.13 7.51 1.27
N LEU A 261 -1.11 7.27 2.58
CA LEU A 261 -1.98 6.32 3.28
C LEU A 261 -3.26 7.00 3.82
N LEU A 262 -3.16 8.24 4.33
CA LEU A 262 -4.25 9.00 4.97
C LEU A 262 -5.25 9.62 3.98
N GLY A 263 -5.17 9.29 2.70
CA GLY A 263 -6.35 9.42 1.84
C GLY A 263 -7.52 8.55 2.34
N LEU A 264 -7.25 7.61 3.25
CA LEU A 264 -8.27 7.03 4.09
C LEU A 264 -7.95 7.18 5.56
N PRO A 265 -8.94 7.62 6.34
CA PRO A 265 -8.80 7.61 7.76
C PRO A 265 -8.52 6.19 8.27
N THR A 266 -7.60 6.07 9.21
CA THR A 266 -7.45 4.81 9.95
C THR A 266 -8.69 4.68 10.83
N VAL A 267 -9.76 4.11 10.27
CA VAL A 267 -11.01 3.85 11.00
C VAL A 267 -10.70 2.70 11.96
N CYS A 268 -10.99 2.92 13.24
CA CYS A 268 -10.80 1.90 14.26
C CYS A 268 -11.44 0.58 13.82
N SER A 269 -10.76 -0.54 14.07
CA SER A 269 -11.21 -1.88 13.68
C SER A 269 -12.38 -2.40 14.52
N TRP A 270 -12.93 -1.60 15.43
CA TRP A 270 -14.08 -1.97 16.24
C TRP A 270 -15.37 -1.84 15.44
N GLU A 271 -16.20 -2.88 15.44
CA GLU A 271 -17.49 -2.89 14.76
C GLU A 271 -18.41 -1.79 15.34
N GLY A 272 -18.80 -0.83 14.50
CA GLY A 272 -19.58 0.35 14.92
C GLY A 272 -18.76 1.59 15.31
N CYS A 273 -17.42 1.56 15.23
CA CYS A 273 -16.63 2.78 15.38
C CYS A 273 -16.49 3.52 14.04
N SER A 274 -17.15 4.67 13.94
CA SER A 274 -17.01 5.61 12.81
C SER A 274 -15.81 6.55 12.97
N LYS A 275 -15.08 6.49 14.09
CA LYS A 275 -14.02 7.42 14.39
C LYS A 275 -12.79 7.15 13.53
N THR A 276 -12.46 8.17 12.76
CA THR A 276 -11.28 8.25 11.92
C THR A 276 -10.09 8.71 12.77
N ALA A 277 -8.88 8.23 12.50
CA ALA A 277 -7.69 8.69 13.24
C ALA A 277 -7.34 10.18 13.05
N ASP A 278 -8.04 10.87 12.14
CA ASP A 278 -7.84 12.28 11.80
C ASP A 278 -9.00 13.20 12.26
N ASP A 279 -10.02 12.68 12.95
CA ASP A 279 -11.07 13.51 13.57
C ASP A 279 -10.54 14.18 14.85
N ASP A 280 -9.92 15.35 14.68
CA ASP A 280 -9.59 16.29 15.77
C ASP A 280 -10.86 16.92 16.40
N GLN A 281 -12.03 16.71 15.79
CA GLN A 281 -13.34 17.12 16.34
C GLN A 281 -14.08 15.91 16.90
N GLY A 282 -14.30 15.94 18.21
CA GLY A 282 -14.75 14.79 18.99
C GLY A 282 -16.16 14.31 18.65
N THR A 283 -16.25 13.33 17.76
CA THR A 283 -17.37 12.36 17.79
C THR A 283 -17.10 11.34 18.91
N SER A 284 -18.09 11.12 19.77
CA SER A 284 -17.95 10.33 20.99
C SER A 284 -17.90 8.84 20.68
N CYS A 285 -16.77 8.20 20.99
CA CYS A 285 -16.71 6.74 21.14
C CYS A 285 -17.46 6.39 22.43
N ASN A 286 -18.60 5.70 22.33
CA ASN A 286 -19.54 5.52 23.45
C ASN A 286 -19.24 4.32 24.37
N SER A 287 -18.15 3.55 24.15
CA SER A 287 -17.77 2.48 25.07
C SER A 287 -16.45 2.81 25.81
N LYS A 288 -16.45 2.63 27.14
CA LYS A 288 -15.28 2.87 28.00
C LYS A 288 -14.09 1.98 27.64
N GLU A 289 -14.35 0.78 27.10
CA GLU A 289 -13.32 -0.15 26.64
C GLU A 289 -12.67 0.33 25.33
N HIS A 290 -13.47 0.86 24.42
CA HIS A 290 -12.99 1.45 23.18
C HIS A 290 -12.18 2.73 23.43
N GLN A 291 -12.62 3.58 24.37
CA GLN A 291 -11.89 4.80 24.75
C GLN A 291 -10.47 4.50 25.29
N LYS A 292 -10.27 3.35 25.97
CA LYS A 292 -8.94 2.93 26.44
C LYS A 292 -7.96 2.66 25.29
N LEU A 293 -8.43 2.19 24.13
CA LEU A 293 -7.60 1.95 22.94
C LEU A 293 -7.10 3.25 22.30
N HIS A 294 -7.87 4.34 22.39
CA HIS A 294 -7.52 5.66 21.84
C HIS A 294 -7.06 6.67 22.89
N TRP A 295 -6.76 6.22 24.12
CA TRP A 295 -6.54 7.10 25.27
C TRP A 295 -5.46 8.16 25.05
N ARG A 296 -4.38 7.84 24.33
CA ARG A 296 -3.30 8.82 24.01
C ARG A 296 -3.77 9.97 23.13
N THR A 297 -4.70 9.73 22.20
CA THR A 297 -5.25 10.74 21.29
C THR A 297 -6.41 11.49 21.95
N HIS A 298 -7.23 10.79 22.74
CA HIS A 298 -8.35 11.40 23.48
C HIS A 298 -7.93 12.31 24.64
N LYS A 299 -6.78 12.06 25.29
CA LYS A 299 -6.33 12.85 26.45
C LYS A 299 -6.14 14.34 26.13
N LYS A 300 -5.82 14.69 24.88
CA LYS A 300 -5.64 16.10 24.46
C LYS A 300 -6.96 16.86 24.30
N HIS A 301 -8.06 16.17 24.01
CA HIS A 301 -9.36 16.79 23.71
C HIS A 301 -10.41 16.60 24.81
N CYS A 302 -10.16 15.73 25.79
CA CYS A 302 -11.05 15.50 26.93
C CYS A 302 -10.55 16.11 28.24
N LEU A 303 -9.48 16.92 28.23
CA LEU A 303 -9.22 17.81 29.36
C LEU A 303 -10.26 18.94 29.28
N PRO A 304 -11.15 19.10 30.28
CA PRO A 304 -12.05 20.25 30.30
C PRO A 304 -11.18 21.52 30.30
N GLU A 305 -11.49 22.48 29.42
CA GLU A 305 -10.81 23.79 29.33
C GLU A 305 -10.82 24.60 30.65
N ASN A 306 -11.50 24.11 31.69
CA ASN A 306 -11.70 24.80 32.96
C ASN A 306 -11.12 24.07 34.20
N ALA A 307 -10.22 23.10 34.04
CA ALA A 307 -9.49 22.58 35.20
C ALA A 307 -8.38 23.58 35.61
N ALA A 308 -8.77 24.65 36.29
CA ALA A 308 -7.84 25.54 36.97
C ALA A 308 -6.99 24.72 37.96
N PRO A 309 -5.67 24.98 38.07
CA PRO A 309 -4.85 24.33 39.07
C PRO A 309 -5.39 24.69 40.46
N SER A 310 -5.87 23.69 41.20
CA SER A 310 -6.18 23.87 42.62
C SER A 310 -4.89 24.26 43.32
N GLN A 311 -4.79 25.52 43.75
CA GLN A 311 -3.77 25.91 44.70
C GLN A 311 -4.01 25.11 45.97
N ALA A 312 -3.09 24.19 46.26
CA ALA A 312 -3.02 23.51 47.53
C ALA A 312 -2.60 24.55 48.58
N GLN A 313 -3.45 24.75 49.59
CA GLN A 313 -3.08 25.33 50.88
C GLN A 313 -2.39 24.27 51.74
#